data_AF-A0A928BFT3-F1
#
_entry.id   AF-A0A928BFT3-F1
#
_cell.length_a   1.000
_cell.length_b   1.000
_cell.length_c   1.000
_cell.angle_alpha   90.00
_cell.angle_beta   90.00
_cell.angle_gamma   90.00
#
_symmetry.space_group_name_H-M   'P 1'
#
loop_
_entity.id
_entity.type
_entity.pdbx_description
1 polymer ?
#
loop_
_entity_poly.entity_id
_entity_poly.type
_entity_poly.pdbx_seq_one_letter_code
_entity_poly.pdbx_strand_id
1 'polypeptide(L)'
;MKKIITTLLAGAALLASCSQDKEYVIYGTVCNPDLEGAQVFLVPVENATKETIDSVYIHNQMFEFRGTEEKMADIRIERFKRYGNENLLVVTEPGETFVTIGQVSSGRGTPQNDSLQVWKNLTMQYFQQSGSLRKQGMKDEADALRDSYASRTRQMVSNVGKESTLGKFLDSRFPEGSR
;
A
#
# COMPACT_ATOMS: atom_id res chain seq x y z
N MET A 1 -19.42 48.28 -45.95
CA MET A 1 -19.12 46.84 -46.15
C MET A 1 -18.09 46.43 -45.10
N LYS A 2 -18.46 45.46 -44.27
CA LYS A 2 -17.72 44.99 -43.08
C LYS A 2 -16.37 44.41 -43.47
N LYS A 3 -15.29 44.80 -42.79
CA LYS A 3 -14.05 44.02 -42.72
C LYS A 3 -13.69 43.83 -41.25
N ILE A 4 -13.73 42.56 -40.86
CA ILE A 4 -13.70 42.04 -39.49
C ILE A 4 -12.25 42.10 -39.01
N ILE A 5 -12.03 42.75 -37.87
CA ILE A 5 -10.75 42.74 -37.15
C ILE A 5 -10.73 41.44 -36.34
N THR A 6 -9.91 40.47 -36.77
CA THR A 6 -9.70 39.23 -36.02
C THR A 6 -8.54 39.45 -35.06
N THR A 7 -8.85 39.81 -33.82
CA THR A 7 -7.87 39.85 -32.73
C THR A 7 -7.51 38.40 -32.35
N LEU A 8 -6.27 38.00 -32.63
CA LEU A 8 -5.71 36.72 -32.20
C LEU A 8 -5.46 36.82 -30.68
N LEU A 9 -6.39 36.31 -29.87
CA LEU A 9 -6.19 36.19 -28.42
C LEU A 9 -5.27 34.99 -28.20
N ALA A 10 -3.97 35.26 -28.02
CA ALA A 10 -3.01 34.27 -27.56
C ALA A 10 -3.36 33.91 -26.10
N GLY A 11 -4.09 32.82 -25.91
CA GLY A 11 -4.31 32.23 -24.60
C GLY A 11 -3.00 31.64 -24.11
N ALA A 12 -2.29 32.38 -23.25
CA ALA A 12 -1.24 31.79 -22.42
C ALA A 12 -1.92 30.81 -21.45
N ALA A 13 -1.90 29.53 -21.79
CA ALA A 13 -2.20 28.47 -20.85
C ALA A 13 -1.10 28.51 -19.78
N LEU A 14 -1.41 29.15 -18.64
CA LEU A 14 -0.62 29.02 -17.43
C LEU A 14 -0.69 27.55 -17.02
N LEU A 15 0.29 26.76 -17.47
CA LEU A 15 0.63 25.51 -16.80
C LEU A 15 1.16 25.91 -15.43
N ALA A 16 0.25 26.11 -14.48
CA ALA A 16 0.57 26.01 -13.07
C ALA A 16 1.03 24.56 -12.86
N SER A 17 2.32 24.31 -13.12
CA SER A 17 3.03 23.19 -12.53
C SER A 17 2.95 23.43 -11.04
N CYS A 18 1.89 22.93 -10.40
CA CYS A 18 1.88 22.73 -8.97
C CYS A 18 3.13 21.90 -8.70
N SER A 19 4.15 22.52 -8.12
CA SER A 19 5.12 21.78 -7.33
C SER A 19 4.32 21.18 -6.19
N GLN A 20 3.63 20.06 -6.47
CA GLN A 20 3.07 19.22 -5.44
C GLN A 20 4.27 18.82 -4.60
N ASP A 21 4.32 19.36 -3.38
CA ASP A 21 5.17 18.82 -2.35
C ASP A 21 4.97 17.31 -2.40
N LYS A 22 6.05 16.57 -2.65
CA LYS A 22 6.05 15.10 -2.77
C LYS A 22 5.88 14.46 -1.38
N GLU A 23 5.03 15.06 -0.56
CA GLU A 23 4.73 14.64 0.79
C GLU A 23 3.68 13.53 0.73
N TYR A 24 3.89 12.49 1.52
CA TYR A 24 2.86 11.54 1.88
C TYR A 24 2.31 11.89 3.25
N VAL A 25 1.02 11.63 3.45
CA VAL A 25 0.37 11.65 4.76
C VAL A 25 -0.36 10.33 4.93
N ILE A 26 -0.11 9.64 6.05
CA ILE A 26 -0.86 8.44 6.42
C ILE A 26 -1.74 8.79 7.61
N TYR A 27 -3.05 8.84 7.40
CA TYR A 27 -4.05 8.95 8.46
C TYR A 27 -4.43 7.56 8.94
N GLY A 28 -4.08 7.27 10.19
CA GLY A 28 -4.33 5.99 10.82
C GLY A 28 -5.45 6.01 11.84
N THR A 29 -6.22 4.94 11.87
CA THR A 29 -7.21 4.64 12.91
C THR A 29 -6.92 3.26 13.50
N VAL A 30 -7.19 3.06 14.79
CA VAL A 30 -7.17 1.75 15.43
C VAL A 30 -8.56 1.34 15.89
N CYS A 31 -8.92 0.08 15.71
CA CYS A 31 -10.23 -0.42 16.14
C CYS A 31 -10.30 -0.71 17.64
N ASN A 32 -9.15 -0.90 18.30
CA ASN A 32 -9.09 -1.23 19.73
C ASN A 32 -8.82 0.04 20.55
N PRO A 33 -9.77 0.52 21.37
CA PRO A 33 -9.59 1.72 22.21
C PRO A 33 -8.52 1.54 23.30
N ASP A 34 -8.19 0.30 23.69
CA ASP A 34 -7.16 0.03 24.71
C ASP A 34 -5.73 0.33 24.20
N LEU A 35 -5.58 0.69 22.92
CA LEU A 35 -4.32 1.10 22.32
C LEU A 35 -3.98 2.57 22.52
N GLU A 36 -4.81 3.35 23.24
CA GLU A 36 -4.49 4.74 23.58
C GLU A 36 -3.09 4.85 24.23
N GLY A 37 -2.29 5.80 23.74
CA GLY A 37 -0.91 6.00 24.18
C GLY A 37 0.07 4.88 23.78
N ALA A 38 -0.34 3.88 22.99
CA ALA A 38 0.58 2.93 22.40
C ALA A 38 1.36 3.55 21.23
N GLN A 39 2.59 3.09 21.02
CA GLN A 39 3.36 3.45 19.85
C GLN A 39 2.94 2.64 18.61
N VAL A 40 2.83 3.33 17.49
CA VAL A 40 2.72 2.77 16.14
C VAL A 40 4.05 3.04 15.45
N PHE A 41 4.60 2.03 14.80
CA PHE A 41 5.83 2.14 14.03
C PHE A 41 5.53 2.04 12.55
N LEU A 42 6.18 2.90 11.76
CA LEU A 42 6.28 2.78 10.31
C LEU A 42 7.66 2.21 9.98
N VAL A 43 7.70 0.90 9.71
CA VAL A 43 8.96 0.16 9.56
C VAL A 43 9.22 -0.11 8.08
N PRO A 44 10.29 0.44 7.47
CA PRO A 44 10.66 0.10 6.10
C PRO A 44 10.79 -1.43 5.92
N VAL A 45 10.29 -1.96 4.80
CA VAL A 45 10.44 -3.39 4.48
C VAL A 45 11.90 -3.72 4.17
N GLU A 46 12.61 -2.77 3.54
CA GLU A 46 14.02 -2.87 3.22
C GLU A 46 14.82 -1.87 4.07
N ASN A 47 16.03 -2.25 4.47
CA ASN A 47 16.97 -1.36 5.18
C ASN A 47 16.42 -0.74 6.47
N ALA A 48 15.62 -1.49 7.23
CA ALA A 48 15.14 -1.07 8.54
C ALA A 48 16.31 -0.92 9.53
N THR A 49 16.57 0.31 9.97
CA THR A 49 17.49 0.65 11.05
C THR A 49 16.76 1.53 12.07
N LYS A 50 17.41 1.84 13.19
CA LYS A 50 16.81 2.73 14.20
C LYS A 50 16.49 4.13 13.62
N GLU A 51 17.28 4.57 12.64
CA GLU A 51 17.20 5.89 12.01
C GLU A 51 16.14 5.94 10.90
N THR A 52 15.81 4.81 10.27
CA THR A 52 14.84 4.76 9.16
C THR A 52 13.43 4.37 9.60
N ILE A 53 13.27 3.91 10.84
CA ILE A 53 11.98 3.61 11.47
C ILE A 53 11.41 4.89 12.07
N ASP A 54 10.19 5.21 11.68
CA ASP A 54 9.40 6.28 12.29
C ASP A 54 8.44 5.71 13.35
N SER A 55 8.03 6.53 14.30
CA SER A 55 7.09 6.16 15.35
C SER A 55 6.25 7.32 15.81
N VAL A 56 4.97 7.07 16.05
CA VAL A 56 4.03 8.03 16.64
C VAL A 56 3.19 7.36 17.72
N TYR A 57 2.57 8.18 18.58
CA TYR A 57 1.65 7.69 19.60
C TYR A 57 0.21 7.76 19.10
N ILE A 58 -0.59 6.78 19.52
CA ILE A 58 -2.03 6.80 19.30
C ILE A 58 -2.67 7.78 20.25
N HIS A 59 -3.47 8.68 19.69
CA HIS A 59 -4.32 9.61 20.42
C HIS A 59 -5.73 9.63 19.86
N ASN A 60 -6.72 9.45 20.73
CA ASN A 60 -8.13 9.33 20.35
C ASN A 60 -8.35 8.26 19.26
N GLN A 61 -7.69 7.10 19.41
CA GLN A 61 -7.70 6.01 18.42
C GLN A 61 -7.14 6.38 17.03
N MET A 62 -6.44 7.50 16.92
CA MET A 62 -5.87 7.98 15.66
C MET A 62 -4.35 8.12 15.77
N PHE A 63 -3.68 8.02 14.64
CA PHE A 63 -2.25 8.31 14.50
C PHE A 63 -1.98 8.89 13.11
N GLU A 64 -0.86 9.58 12.94
CA GLU A 64 -0.51 10.22 11.68
C GLU A 64 0.99 10.07 11.40
N PHE A 65 1.35 9.67 10.18
CA PHE A 65 2.73 9.74 9.68
C PHE A 65 2.81 10.74 8.54
N ARG A 66 3.95 11.45 8.44
CA ARG A 66 4.27 12.38 7.34
C ARG A 66 5.69 12.20 6.89
N GLY A 67 5.94 12.43 5.61
CA GLY A 67 7.30 12.47 5.08
C GLY A 67 7.34 12.60 3.58
N THR A 68 8.53 12.50 2.99
CA THR A 68 8.74 12.72 1.55
C THR A 68 9.41 11.52 0.85
N GLU A 69 9.82 10.52 1.61
CA GLU A 69 10.47 9.32 1.07
C GLU A 69 9.40 8.27 0.73
N GLU A 70 9.28 7.92 -0.55
CA GLU A 70 8.48 6.80 -1.00
C GLU A 70 9.22 5.48 -0.79
N LYS A 71 8.59 4.57 -0.05
CA LYS A 71 9.10 3.23 0.27
C LYS A 71 7.95 2.29 0.60
N MET A 72 8.24 0.99 0.52
CA MET A 72 7.37 -0.03 1.10
C MET A 72 7.63 -0.10 2.60
N ALA A 73 6.57 -0.01 3.41
CA ALA A 73 6.67 -0.04 4.87
C ALA A 73 5.59 -0.92 5.49
N ASP A 74 5.83 -1.37 6.72
CA ASP A 74 4.91 -2.12 7.56
C ASP A 74 4.52 -1.26 8.77
N ILE A 75 3.22 -0.97 8.89
CA ILE A 75 2.61 -0.34 10.05
C ILE A 75 2.32 -1.40 11.11
N ARG A 76 2.96 -1.26 12.27
CA ARG A 76 2.82 -2.20 13.38
C ARG A 76 2.71 -1.51 14.73
N ILE A 77 1.82 -2.03 15.57
CA ILE A 77 1.70 -1.63 16.97
C ILE A 77 2.90 -2.15 17.76
N GLU A 78 3.29 -1.42 18.81
CA GLU A 78 4.34 -1.84 19.74
C GLU A 78 4.17 -3.29 20.23
N ARG A 79 5.31 -3.97 20.39
CA ARG A 79 5.38 -5.44 20.52
C ARG A 79 4.43 -6.04 21.54
N PHE A 80 4.26 -5.39 22.69
CA PHE A 80 3.49 -5.95 23.81
C PHE A 80 1.99 -5.65 23.73
N LYS A 81 1.57 -4.71 22.87
CA LYS A 81 0.16 -4.32 22.70
C LYS A 81 -0.46 -4.76 21.37
N ARG A 82 0.35 -5.28 20.43
CA ARG A 82 -0.12 -5.66 19.08
C ARG A 82 -1.03 -6.90 19.01
N TYR A 83 -1.20 -7.64 20.10
CA TYR A 83 -2.01 -8.86 20.08
C TYR A 83 -3.45 -8.57 19.60
N GLY A 84 -3.94 -9.41 18.69
CA GLY A 84 -5.27 -9.24 18.09
C GLY A 84 -5.33 -8.23 16.94
N ASN A 85 -4.21 -7.62 16.54
CA ASN A 85 -4.15 -6.71 15.40
C ASN A 85 -3.23 -7.26 14.30
N GLU A 86 -3.65 -7.11 13.05
CA GLU A 86 -2.87 -7.43 11.87
C GLU A 86 -1.94 -6.25 11.54
N ASN A 87 -0.67 -6.54 11.30
CA ASN A 87 0.25 -5.59 10.66
C ASN A 87 -0.27 -5.18 9.27
N LEU A 88 0.04 -3.98 8.81
CA LEU A 88 -0.40 -3.50 7.50
C LEU A 88 0.78 -3.03 6.66
N LEU A 89 0.97 -3.66 5.49
CA LEU A 89 1.85 -3.14 4.47
C LEU A 89 1.24 -1.92 3.79
N VAL A 90 2.06 -0.90 3.56
CA VAL A 90 1.70 0.35 2.87
C VAL A 90 2.85 0.81 1.96
N VAL A 91 2.52 1.60 0.94
CA VAL A 91 3.50 2.40 0.18
C VAL A 91 3.40 3.85 0.64
N THR A 92 4.51 4.48 1.00
CA THR A 92 4.55 5.91 1.39
C THR A 92 4.63 6.83 0.16
N GLU A 93 3.78 6.60 -0.84
CA GLU A 93 3.73 7.42 -2.06
C GLU A 93 3.08 8.79 -1.78
N PRO A 94 3.42 9.85 -2.54
CA PRO A 94 2.83 11.16 -2.34
C PRO A 94 1.29 11.14 -2.39
N GLY A 95 0.67 11.86 -1.46
CA GLY A 95 -0.78 11.92 -1.29
C GLY A 95 -1.26 11.40 0.07
N GLU A 96 -2.58 11.26 0.19
CA GLU A 96 -3.23 10.89 1.44
C GLU A 96 -3.61 9.41 1.44
N THR A 97 -3.00 8.65 2.36
CA THR A 97 -3.34 7.25 2.60
C THR A 97 -4.16 7.16 3.89
N PHE A 98 -5.25 6.40 3.87
CA PHE A 98 -6.10 6.14 5.01
C PHE A 98 -5.97 4.68 5.42
N VAL A 99 -5.58 4.43 6.67
CA VAL A 99 -5.39 3.08 7.20
C VAL A 99 -6.24 2.82 8.43
N THR A 100 -6.65 1.56 8.56
CA THR A 100 -7.32 1.05 9.76
C THR A 100 -6.56 -0.18 10.24
N ILE A 101 -6.12 -0.14 11.50
CA ILE A 101 -5.44 -1.25 12.18
C ILE A 101 -6.43 -1.96 13.09
N GLY A 102 -6.61 -3.26 12.86
CA GLY A 102 -7.53 -4.12 13.61
C GLY A 102 -7.23 -5.59 13.36
N GLN A 103 -8.18 -6.48 13.67
CA GLN A 103 -8.03 -7.91 13.38
C GLN A 103 -7.80 -8.20 11.89
N VAL A 104 -8.44 -7.40 11.04
CA VAL A 104 -8.18 -7.35 9.60
C VAL A 104 -7.90 -5.89 9.26
N SER A 105 -6.63 -5.59 9.00
CA SER A 105 -6.19 -4.23 8.70
C SER A 105 -6.38 -3.93 7.22
N SER A 106 -6.54 -2.65 6.90
CA SER A 106 -6.76 -2.18 5.52
C SER A 106 -6.16 -0.81 5.27
N GLY A 107 -5.74 -0.56 4.03
CA GLY A 107 -5.26 0.74 3.54
C GLY A 107 -5.91 1.13 2.21
N ARG A 108 -6.03 2.42 1.94
CA ARG A 108 -6.55 2.99 0.68
C ARG A 108 -6.14 4.45 0.51
N GLY A 109 -6.47 5.06 -0.63
CA GLY A 109 -6.44 6.52 -0.84
C GLY A 109 -5.41 6.99 -1.86
N THR A 110 -4.45 6.13 -2.19
CA THR A 110 -3.45 6.38 -3.21
C THR A 110 -3.34 5.18 -4.17
N PRO A 111 -2.92 5.36 -5.44
CA PRO A 111 -3.02 4.33 -6.46
C PRO A 111 -2.29 3.01 -6.14
N GLN A 112 -1.07 3.08 -5.59
CA GLN A 112 -0.33 1.90 -5.16
C GLN A 112 -0.95 1.29 -3.91
N ASN A 113 -1.40 2.07 -2.91
CA ASN A 113 -2.05 1.49 -1.73
C ASN A 113 -3.39 0.81 -2.05
N ASP A 114 -4.19 1.36 -2.96
CA ASP A 114 -5.42 0.74 -3.42
C ASP A 114 -5.13 -0.60 -4.12
N SER A 115 -4.09 -0.64 -4.95
CA SER A 115 -3.62 -1.86 -5.61
C SER A 115 -3.04 -2.87 -4.62
N LEU A 116 -2.30 -2.40 -3.62
CA LEU A 116 -1.75 -3.24 -2.56
C LEU A 116 -2.86 -3.89 -1.73
N GLN A 117 -3.96 -3.17 -1.46
CA GLN A 117 -5.13 -3.72 -0.78
C GLN A 117 -5.80 -4.84 -1.60
N VAL A 118 -5.91 -4.67 -2.92
CA VAL A 118 -6.40 -5.73 -3.82
C VAL A 118 -5.49 -6.96 -3.73
N TRP A 119 -4.16 -6.76 -3.75
CA TRP A 119 -3.20 -7.85 -3.66
C TRP A 119 -3.23 -8.56 -2.30
N LYS A 120 -3.37 -7.80 -1.20
CA LYS A 120 -3.56 -8.35 0.15
C LYS A 120 -4.79 -9.26 0.20
N ASN A 121 -5.93 -8.80 -0.33
CA ASN A 121 -7.16 -9.58 -0.37
C ASN A 121 -7.00 -10.87 -1.19
N LEU A 122 -6.38 -10.78 -2.37
CA LEU A 122 -6.06 -11.94 -3.20
C LEU A 122 -5.17 -12.94 -2.46
N THR A 123 -4.15 -12.45 -1.76
CA THR A 123 -3.20 -13.26 -0.98
C THR A 123 -3.89 -13.98 0.17
N MET A 124 -4.76 -13.31 0.91
CA MET A 124 -5.55 -13.90 1.99
C MET A 124 -6.47 -15.01 1.47
N GLN A 125 -7.18 -14.77 0.37
CA GLN A 125 -8.03 -15.77 -0.28
C GLN A 125 -7.24 -16.99 -0.74
N TYR A 126 -6.09 -16.76 -1.38
CA TYR A 126 -5.18 -17.83 -1.80
C TYR A 126 -4.76 -18.70 -0.61
N PHE A 127 -4.26 -18.11 0.47
CA PHE A 127 -3.79 -18.90 1.62
C PHE A 127 -4.92 -19.70 2.29
N GLN A 128 -6.10 -19.13 2.43
CA GLN A 128 -7.26 -19.83 2.97
C GLN A 128 -7.65 -21.04 2.11
N GLN A 129 -7.82 -20.83 0.80
CA GLN A 129 -8.25 -21.89 -0.13
C GLN A 129 -7.17 -22.97 -0.29
N SER A 130 -5.92 -22.55 -0.50
CA SER A 130 -4.79 -23.47 -0.67
C SER A 130 -4.55 -24.30 0.59
N GLY A 131 -4.70 -23.71 1.78
CA GLY A 131 -4.66 -24.43 3.06
C GLY A 131 -5.78 -25.46 3.20
N SER A 132 -7.00 -25.13 2.75
CA SER A 132 -8.14 -26.06 2.74
C SER A 132 -7.91 -27.24 1.80
N LEU A 133 -7.50 -26.98 0.56
CA LEU A 133 -7.22 -28.00 -0.45
C LEU A 133 -6.13 -28.98 0.02
N ARG A 134 -5.04 -28.46 0.58
CA ARG A 134 -3.95 -29.31 1.11
C ARG A 134 -4.39 -30.19 2.27
N LYS A 135 -5.26 -29.69 3.17
CA LYS A 135 -5.83 -30.52 4.25
C LYS A 135 -6.71 -31.65 3.74
N GLN A 136 -7.32 -31.47 2.57
CA GLN A 136 -8.16 -32.48 1.91
C GLN A 136 -7.35 -33.44 1.01
N GLY A 137 -6.03 -33.27 0.91
CA GLY A 137 -5.18 -34.08 0.03
C GLY A 137 -5.23 -33.68 -1.46
N MET A 138 -5.94 -32.61 -1.79
CA MET A 138 -6.13 -32.07 -3.15
C MET A 138 -4.91 -31.22 -3.56
N LYS A 139 -3.77 -31.90 -3.82
CA LYS A 139 -2.50 -31.23 -4.09
C LYS A 139 -2.48 -30.54 -5.47
N ASP A 140 -2.98 -31.21 -6.50
CA ASP A 140 -2.95 -30.69 -7.87
C ASP A 140 -3.80 -29.41 -7.99
N GLU A 141 -4.95 -29.35 -7.32
CA GLU A 141 -5.79 -28.16 -7.25
C GLU A 141 -5.12 -27.04 -6.45
N ALA A 142 -4.42 -27.37 -5.37
CA ALA A 142 -3.68 -26.38 -4.59
C ALA A 142 -2.52 -25.76 -5.40
N ASP A 143 -1.89 -26.55 -6.28
CA ASP A 143 -0.81 -26.11 -7.15
C ASP A 143 -1.34 -25.30 -8.34
N ALA A 144 -2.44 -25.73 -8.97
CA ALA A 144 -3.14 -24.93 -9.98
C ALA A 144 -3.62 -23.56 -9.43
N LEU A 145 -4.08 -23.54 -8.19
CA LEU A 145 -4.45 -22.31 -7.50
C LEU A 145 -3.23 -21.39 -7.28
N ARG A 146 -2.06 -21.96 -6.94
CA ARG A 146 -0.80 -21.19 -6.82
C ARG A 146 -0.41 -20.56 -8.15
N ASP A 147 -0.54 -21.30 -9.26
CA ASP A 147 -0.23 -20.78 -10.59
C ASP A 147 -1.14 -19.61 -10.98
N SER A 148 -2.45 -19.73 -10.68
CA SER A 148 -3.41 -18.64 -10.89
C SER A 148 -3.06 -17.41 -10.05
N TYR A 149 -2.72 -17.61 -8.77
CA TYR A 149 -2.31 -16.54 -7.87
C TYR A 149 -1.02 -15.83 -8.35
N ALA A 150 -0.01 -16.59 -8.77
CA ALA A 150 1.23 -16.03 -9.31
C ALA A 150 0.99 -15.27 -10.62
N SER A 151 0.12 -15.78 -11.51
CA SER A 151 -0.24 -15.08 -12.74
C SER A 151 -0.96 -13.76 -12.48
N ARG A 152 -1.90 -13.73 -11.52
CA ARG A 152 -2.59 -12.49 -11.13
C ARG A 152 -1.64 -11.49 -10.51
N THR A 153 -0.72 -11.94 -9.66
CA THR A 153 0.30 -11.04 -9.06
C THR A 153 1.18 -10.41 -10.14
N ARG A 154 1.63 -11.18 -11.13
CA ARG A 154 2.39 -10.63 -12.29
C ARG A 154 1.57 -9.63 -13.11
N GLN A 155 0.29 -9.89 -13.33
CA GLN A 155 -0.59 -8.91 -13.99
C GLN A 155 -0.68 -7.61 -13.18
N MET A 156 -0.75 -7.69 -11.85
CA MET A 156 -0.74 -6.50 -11.00
C MET A 156 0.56 -5.70 -11.14
N VAL A 157 1.74 -6.36 -11.22
CA VAL A 157 3.02 -5.69 -11.53
C VAL A 157 2.92 -4.85 -12.80
N SER A 158 2.34 -5.42 -13.87
CA SER A 158 2.15 -4.68 -15.13
C SER A 158 1.21 -3.49 -14.98
N ASN A 159 0.12 -3.64 -14.21
CA ASN A 159 -0.88 -2.59 -14.02
C ASN A 159 -0.36 -1.41 -13.17
N VAL A 160 0.40 -1.69 -12.11
CA VAL A 160 0.96 -0.65 -11.24
C VAL A 160 2.25 -0.03 -11.80
N GLY A 161 2.85 -0.70 -12.78
CA GLY A 161 4.14 -0.34 -13.37
C GLY A 161 5.29 -1.00 -12.62
N LYS A 162 6.12 -1.75 -13.34
CA LYS A 162 7.23 -2.55 -12.79
C LYS A 162 8.25 -1.73 -11.98
N GLU A 163 8.45 -0.47 -12.36
CA GLU A 163 9.40 0.42 -11.70
C GLU A 163 8.84 1.15 -10.47
N SER A 164 7.53 1.07 -10.24
CA SER A 164 6.89 1.61 -9.02
C SER A 164 7.37 0.85 -7.80
N THR A 165 7.23 1.46 -6.62
CA THR A 165 7.60 0.84 -5.34
C THR A 165 6.84 -0.46 -5.12
N LEU A 166 5.52 -0.45 -5.36
CA LEU A 166 4.71 -1.66 -5.30
C LEU A 166 5.08 -2.66 -6.40
N GLY A 167 5.32 -2.20 -7.62
CA GLY A 167 5.70 -3.05 -8.74
C GLY A 167 6.95 -3.89 -8.45
N LYS A 168 8.00 -3.24 -7.95
CA LYS A 168 9.25 -3.90 -7.52
C LYS A 168 9.00 -4.91 -6.40
N PHE A 169 8.22 -4.50 -5.40
CA PHE A 169 7.85 -5.39 -4.29
C PHE A 169 7.14 -6.65 -4.79
N LEU A 170 6.13 -6.51 -5.65
CA LEU A 170 5.34 -7.63 -6.18
C LEU A 170 6.17 -8.52 -7.11
N ASP A 171 7.00 -7.95 -7.97
CA ASP A 171 7.90 -8.69 -8.88
C ASP A 171 8.88 -9.57 -8.09
N SER A 172 9.39 -9.07 -6.96
CA SER A 172 10.28 -9.84 -6.07
C SER A 172 9.64 -11.10 -5.47
N ARG A 173 8.30 -11.15 -5.38
CA ARG A 173 7.58 -12.32 -4.83
C ARG A 173 7.39 -13.43 -5.85
N PHE A 174 7.29 -13.08 -7.13
CA PHE A 174 7.06 -14.02 -8.24
C PHE A 174 7.83 -13.56 -9.48
N PRO A 175 9.18 -13.65 -9.46
CA PRO A 175 10.00 -13.18 -10.57
C PRO A 175 9.70 -13.97 -11.85
N GLU A 176 9.79 -13.31 -13.00
CA GLU A 176 9.67 -13.98 -14.30
C GLU A 176 10.69 -15.13 -14.41
N GLY A 177 10.20 -16.32 -14.78
CA GLY A 177 11.03 -17.52 -14.94
C GLY A 177 11.14 -18.42 -13.69
N SER A 178 10.50 -18.09 -12.56
CA SER A 178 10.44 -19.02 -11.42
C SER A 178 9.47 -20.18 -11.71
N ARG A 179 10.00 -21.36 -12.05
CA ARG A 179 9.32 -22.66 -11.97
C ARG A 179 10.16 -23.60 -11.13
#